data_AF-A0A091G2X1-F1
#
_entry.id   AF-A0A091G2X1-F1
#
_cell.length_a   1.000
_cell.length_b   1.000
_cell.length_c   1.000
_cell.angle_alpha   90.00
_cell.angle_beta   90.00
_cell.angle_gamma   90.00
#
_symmetry.space_group_name_H-M   'P 1'
#
loop_
_entity.id
_entity.type
_entity.pdbx_description
1 polymer ?
#
loop_
_entity_poly.entity_id
_entity_poly.type
_entity_poly.pdbx_seq_one_letter_code
_entity_poly.pdbx_strand_id
1 'polypeptide(L)'
;MRILHLSDIHIPSENDRDFEPFILKPFLSDIARFNKQKSFDLAIISGDLIDKGGISFQNRNKCFDTFLNCCVEPILSTLSLSSDRFYFAPGNHDVWRDKDSDFIETGLSQLLKNSNAVNKFIDDASDDGINRIKPFKIFEKEGSFSS
;
A
#
# COMPACT_ATOMS: atom_id res chain seq x y z
N MET A 1 -14.45 -8.16 18.88
CA MET A 1 -13.64 -7.58 17.79
C MET A 1 -12.31 -8.33 17.68
N ARG A 2 -11.96 -8.83 16.51
CA ARG A 2 -10.65 -9.37 16.12
C ARG A 2 -10.20 -8.69 14.84
N ILE A 3 -8.95 -8.28 14.80
CA ILE A 3 -8.36 -7.55 13.68
C ILE A 3 -7.19 -8.37 13.15
N LEU A 4 -7.15 -8.59 11.84
CA LEU A 4 -5.94 -9.03 11.14
C LEU A 4 -5.14 -7.78 10.80
N HIS A 5 -3.93 -7.64 11.32
CA HIS A 5 -3.07 -6.49 11.05
C HIS A 5 -1.73 -6.97 10.53
N LEU A 6 -1.39 -6.54 9.32
CA LEU A 6 -0.15 -6.87 8.60
C LEU A 6 0.57 -5.58 8.20
N SER A 7 1.83 -5.73 7.83
CA SER A 7 2.69 -4.67 7.28
C SER A 7 3.76 -5.33 6.42
N ASP A 8 4.43 -4.57 5.56
CA ASP A 8 5.64 -4.98 4.85
C ASP A 8 5.43 -6.21 3.95
N ILE A 9 4.34 -6.21 3.18
CA ILE A 9 3.99 -7.30 2.26
C ILE A 9 4.99 -7.39 1.10
N HIS A 10 5.44 -6.23 0.60
CA HIS A 10 6.34 -6.09 -0.53
C HIS A 10 5.96 -6.98 -1.71
N ILE A 11 4.76 -6.79 -2.27
CA ILE A 11 4.33 -7.56 -3.44
C ILE A 11 5.41 -7.44 -4.54
N PRO A 12 5.98 -8.58 -4.96
CA PRO A 12 7.02 -8.60 -5.98
C PRO A 12 6.40 -8.44 -7.37
N SER A 13 7.24 -8.40 -8.40
CA SER A 13 6.76 -8.26 -9.78
C SER A 13 5.93 -9.47 -10.22
N GLU A 14 5.16 -9.28 -11.29
CA GLU A 14 4.27 -10.28 -11.88
C GLU A 14 4.96 -11.58 -12.35
N ASN A 15 6.30 -11.59 -12.38
CA ASN A 15 7.10 -12.74 -12.79
C ASN A 15 7.64 -13.54 -11.60
N ASP A 16 7.40 -13.10 -10.37
CA ASP A 16 7.81 -13.81 -9.17
C ASP A 16 7.01 -15.11 -9.03
N ARG A 17 7.74 -16.24 -9.00
CA ARG A 17 7.14 -17.58 -8.95
C ARG A 17 7.06 -18.13 -7.53
N ASP A 18 7.63 -17.44 -6.56
CA ASP A 18 7.83 -17.95 -5.21
C ASP A 18 6.82 -17.34 -4.22
N PHE A 19 6.43 -16.08 -4.42
CA PHE A 19 5.52 -15.37 -3.54
C PHE A 19 4.18 -16.09 -3.37
N GLU A 20 3.52 -16.47 -4.46
CA GLU A 20 2.23 -17.15 -4.38
C GLU A 20 2.30 -18.51 -3.65
N PRO A 21 3.15 -19.48 -4.07
CA PRO A 21 3.18 -20.81 -3.46
C PRO A 21 3.79 -20.85 -2.06
N PHE A 22 4.80 -20.00 -1.77
CA PHE A 22 5.56 -20.11 -0.53
C PHE A 22 5.22 -19.05 0.52
N ILE A 23 4.61 -17.92 0.14
CA ILE A 23 4.22 -16.86 1.06
C ILE A 23 2.71 -16.76 1.16
N LEU A 24 2.03 -16.43 0.06
CA LEU A 24 0.61 -16.12 0.05
C LEU A 24 -0.26 -17.33 0.41
N LYS A 25 -0.10 -18.47 -0.26
CA LYS A 25 -0.93 -19.67 0.00
C LYS A 25 -0.81 -20.19 1.43
N PRO A 26 0.40 -20.36 2.01
CA PRO A 26 0.56 -20.71 3.41
C PRO A 26 -0.10 -19.70 4.35
N PHE A 27 0.11 -18.40 4.10
CA PHE A 27 -0.51 -17.34 4.88
C PHE A 27 -2.04 -17.40 4.86
N LEU A 28 -2.65 -17.53 3.67
CA LEU A 28 -4.10 -17.65 3.51
C LEU A 28 -4.65 -18.89 4.24
N SER A 29 -3.95 -20.02 4.18
CA SER A 29 -4.30 -21.24 4.92
C SER A 29 -4.31 -21.01 6.44
N ASP A 30 -3.31 -20.30 6.95
CA ASP A 30 -3.22 -19.98 8.37
C ASP A 30 -4.34 -19.06 8.83
N ILE A 31 -4.60 -17.96 8.13
CA ILE A 31 -5.69 -17.05 8.52
C ILE A 31 -7.05 -17.72 8.38
N ALA A 32 -7.25 -18.61 7.40
CA ALA A 32 -8.48 -19.39 7.27
C ALA A 32 -8.71 -20.28 8.50
N ARG A 33 -7.66 -20.93 8.99
CA ARG A 33 -7.71 -21.76 10.21
C ARG A 33 -8.08 -20.90 11.43
N PHE A 34 -7.47 -19.72 11.59
CA PHE A 34 -7.80 -18.82 12.70
C PHE A 34 -9.22 -18.24 12.59
N ASN A 35 -9.70 -17.98 11.36
CA ASN A 35 -11.04 -17.46 11.10
C ASN A 35 -12.13 -18.48 11.45
N LYS A 36 -11.88 -19.78 11.21
CA LYS A 36 -12.78 -20.88 11.61
C LYS A 36 -12.95 -21.01 13.13
N GLN A 37 -11.91 -20.69 13.90
CA GLN A 37 -12.00 -20.73 15.38
C GLN A 37 -12.79 -19.55 15.93
N LYS A 38 -12.60 -18.36 15.34
CA LYS A 38 -13.35 -17.15 15.65
C LYS A 38 -13.15 -16.15 14.50
N SER A 39 -14.22 -15.56 13.99
CA SER A 39 -14.13 -14.67 12.85
C SER A 39 -13.27 -13.43 13.11
N PHE A 40 -12.62 -12.94 12.05
CA PHE A 40 -12.08 -11.58 12.01
C PHE A 40 -13.18 -10.60 11.64
N ASP A 41 -13.12 -9.40 12.21
CA ASP A 41 -14.09 -8.31 11.96
C ASP A 41 -13.50 -7.23 11.02
N LEU A 42 -12.17 -7.23 10.86
CA LEU A 42 -11.40 -6.19 10.17
C LEU A 42 -10.05 -6.74 9.69
N ALA A 43 -9.58 -6.27 8.55
CA ALA A 43 -8.22 -6.46 8.07
C ALA A 43 -7.54 -5.11 7.79
N ILE A 44 -6.27 -4.98 8.17
CA ILE A 44 -5.45 -3.78 8.00
C ILE A 44 -4.09 -4.16 7.43
N ILE A 45 -3.62 -3.44 6.40
CA ILE A 45 -2.22 -3.48 5.95
C ILE A 45 -1.59 -2.09 6.10
N SER A 46 -0.64 -1.93 7.02
CA SER A 46 -0.16 -0.61 7.44
C SER A 46 1.10 -0.10 6.74
N GLY A 47 1.41 -0.59 5.55
CA GLY A 47 2.52 -0.08 4.76
C GLY A 47 3.22 -1.14 3.92
N ASP A 48 4.08 -0.63 3.04
CA ASP A 48 4.99 -1.39 2.19
C ASP A 48 4.26 -2.50 1.43
N LEU A 49 3.25 -2.06 0.66
CA LEU A 49 2.36 -2.89 -0.13
C LEU A 49 3.09 -3.48 -1.34
N ILE A 50 3.91 -2.67 -2.01
CA ILE A 50 4.68 -3.04 -3.21
C ILE A 50 6.19 -2.90 -2.96
N ASP A 51 7.02 -3.64 -3.70
CA ASP A 51 8.48 -3.47 -3.60
C ASP A 51 8.97 -2.22 -4.36
N LYS A 52 9.59 -1.27 -3.64
CA LYS A 52 10.34 -0.10 -4.16
C LYS A 52 9.57 0.69 -5.24
N GLY A 53 8.31 0.97 -4.95
CA GLY A 53 7.42 1.72 -5.84
C GLY A 53 7.04 0.94 -7.08
N GLY A 54 7.18 -0.39 -7.09
CA GLY A 54 6.88 -1.25 -8.23
C GLY A 54 7.94 -1.18 -9.33
N ILE A 55 9.17 -0.75 -9.04
CA ILE A 55 10.22 -0.56 -10.06
C ILE A 55 10.58 -1.86 -10.81
N SER A 56 10.33 -3.01 -10.21
CA SER A 56 10.57 -4.33 -10.79
C SER A 56 9.47 -4.82 -11.74
N PHE A 57 8.34 -4.12 -11.81
CA PHE A 57 7.22 -4.47 -12.70
C PHE A 57 7.52 -4.05 -14.14
N GLN A 58 7.12 -4.86 -15.13
CA GLN A 58 7.26 -4.48 -16.53
C GLN A 58 6.39 -3.27 -16.86
N ASN A 59 5.20 -3.22 -16.25
CA ASN A 59 4.34 -2.04 -16.24
C ASN A 59 4.09 -1.61 -14.80
N ARG A 60 4.90 -0.67 -14.31
CA ARG A 60 4.80 -0.09 -12.97
C ARG A 60 3.41 0.41 -12.60
N ASN A 61 2.59 0.87 -13.55
CA ASN A 61 1.24 1.33 -13.25
C ASN A 61 0.34 0.21 -12.71
N LYS A 62 0.67 -1.07 -12.97
CA LYS A 62 -0.09 -2.23 -12.50
C LYS A 62 0.29 -2.70 -11.09
N CYS A 63 1.33 -2.14 -10.46
CA CYS A 63 1.84 -2.66 -9.19
C CYS A 63 0.78 -2.67 -8.09
N PHE A 64 -0.04 -1.63 -7.99
CA PHE A 64 -1.11 -1.57 -6.99
C PHE A 64 -2.32 -2.43 -7.36
N ASP A 65 -2.64 -2.57 -8.65
CA ASP A 65 -3.67 -3.53 -9.11
C ASP A 65 -3.26 -4.97 -8.77
N THR A 66 -1.97 -5.30 -8.93
CA THR A 66 -1.43 -6.59 -8.51
C THR A 66 -1.54 -6.77 -7.00
N PHE A 67 -1.30 -5.74 -6.20
CA PHE A 67 -1.53 -5.82 -4.75
C PHE A 67 -3.00 -6.10 -4.41
N LEU A 68 -3.97 -5.44 -5.07
CA LEU A 68 -5.39 -5.73 -4.88
C LEU A 68 -5.71 -7.20 -5.20
N ASN A 69 -5.35 -7.63 -6.41
CA ASN A 69 -5.74 -8.95 -6.93
C ASN A 69 -5.01 -10.10 -6.21
N CYS A 70 -3.72 -9.92 -5.88
CA CYS A 70 -2.91 -10.98 -5.29
C CYS A 70 -2.97 -10.99 -3.76
N CYS A 71 -3.29 -9.88 -3.10
CA CYS A 71 -3.27 -9.81 -1.63
C CYS A 71 -4.65 -9.51 -1.06
N VAL A 72 -5.28 -8.41 -1.49
CA VAL A 72 -6.52 -7.93 -0.85
C VAL A 72 -7.71 -8.84 -1.14
N GLU A 73 -7.99 -9.16 -2.40
CA GLU A 73 -9.12 -10.01 -2.77
C GLU A 73 -9.03 -11.42 -2.15
N PRO A 74 -7.84 -12.09 -2.15
CA PRO A 74 -7.72 -13.39 -1.49
C PRO A 74 -7.91 -13.32 0.03
N ILE A 75 -7.45 -12.26 0.69
CA ILE A 75 -7.66 -12.06 2.14
C ILE A 75 -9.15 -11.86 2.44
N LEU A 76 -9.81 -10.94 1.72
CA LEU A 76 -11.25 -10.68 1.88
C LEU A 76 -12.07 -11.95 1.69
N SER A 77 -11.81 -12.69 0.61
CA SER A 77 -12.48 -13.95 0.31
C SER A 77 -12.27 -15.00 1.42
N THR A 78 -11.01 -15.19 1.85
CA THR A 78 -10.64 -16.16 2.90
C THR A 78 -11.28 -15.84 4.24
N LEU A 79 -11.41 -14.56 4.57
CA LEU A 79 -12.00 -14.10 5.82
C LEU A 79 -13.53 -13.92 5.73
N SER A 80 -14.10 -13.98 4.53
CA SER A 80 -15.49 -13.59 4.24
C SER A 80 -15.81 -12.17 4.71
N LEU A 81 -14.85 -11.26 4.53
CA LEU A 81 -15.00 -9.84 4.81
C LEU A 81 -15.46 -9.10 3.55
N SER A 82 -16.28 -8.08 3.75
CA SER A 82 -16.58 -7.08 2.74
C SER A 82 -15.44 -6.05 2.65
N SER A 83 -15.36 -5.36 1.51
CA SER A 83 -14.30 -4.39 1.24
C SER A 83 -14.26 -3.21 2.22
N ASP A 84 -15.40 -2.78 2.77
CA ASP A 84 -15.48 -1.75 3.83
C ASP A 84 -14.85 -2.19 5.17
N ARG A 85 -14.44 -3.46 5.27
CA ARG A 85 -13.72 -4.05 6.41
C ARG A 85 -12.24 -4.29 6.11
N PHE A 86 -11.72 -3.72 5.04
CA PHE A 86 -10.31 -3.76 4.70
C PHE A 86 -9.74 -2.35 4.57
N TYR A 87 -8.65 -2.08 5.28
CA TYR A 87 -7.98 -0.80 5.29
C TYR A 87 -6.52 -0.99 4.94
N PHE A 88 -5.94 -0.05 4.22
CA PHE A 88 -4.52 -0.03 3.98
C PHE A 88 -3.97 1.39 4.09
N ALA A 89 -2.68 1.49 4.40
CA ALA A 89 -1.93 2.73 4.40
C ALA A 89 -0.63 2.52 3.61
N PRO A 90 -0.11 3.56 2.94
CA PRO A 90 1.17 3.47 2.25
C PRO A 90 2.33 3.49 3.24
N GLY A 91 3.39 2.75 2.93
CA GLY A 91 4.72 2.86 3.53
C GLY A 91 5.71 3.59 2.61
N ASN A 92 6.98 3.57 2.98
CA ASN A 92 8.06 4.26 2.25
C ASN A 92 8.49 3.52 0.98
N HIS A 93 8.06 2.27 0.78
CA HIS A 93 8.22 1.55 -0.49
C HIS A 93 7.04 1.80 -1.45
N ASP A 94 5.95 2.44 -1.04
CA ASP A 94 4.78 2.66 -1.90
C ASP A 94 4.84 3.99 -2.70
N VAL A 95 6.00 4.63 -2.73
CA VAL A 95 6.22 5.91 -3.44
C VAL A 95 7.12 5.76 -4.64
N TRP A 96 6.86 6.57 -5.66
CA TRP A 96 7.65 6.61 -6.88
C TRP A 96 8.75 7.67 -6.76
N ARG A 97 9.89 7.25 -6.18
CA ARG A 97 11.00 8.15 -5.80
C ARG A 97 11.56 8.99 -6.94
N ASP A 98 11.43 8.54 -8.17
CA ASP A 98 11.85 9.19 -9.41
C ASP A 98 10.89 10.30 -9.90
N LYS A 99 9.76 10.53 -9.23
CA LYS A 99 8.80 11.58 -9.59
C LYS A 99 9.10 12.96 -9.02
N ASP A 100 9.95 13.03 -8.01
CA ASP A 100 10.45 14.30 -7.46
C ASP A 100 11.97 14.35 -7.66
N SER A 101 12.50 15.53 -7.96
CA SER A 101 13.95 15.68 -8.19
C SER A 101 14.72 15.80 -6.87
N ASP A 102 15.98 15.38 -6.88
CA ASP A 102 16.88 15.52 -5.72
C ASP A 102 17.00 16.98 -5.24
N PHE A 103 16.90 17.95 -6.16
CA PHE A 103 16.91 19.37 -5.83
C PHE A 103 15.68 19.78 -5.00
N ILE A 104 14.50 19.32 -5.40
CA ILE A 104 13.26 19.59 -4.66
C ILE A 104 13.29 18.87 -3.30
N GLU A 105 13.68 17.59 -3.26
CA GLU A 105 13.77 16.83 -2.01
C GLU A 105 14.74 17.50 -1.02
N THR A 106 15.90 17.94 -1.51
CA THR A 106 16.88 18.68 -0.70
C THR A 106 16.31 20.00 -0.22
N GLY A 107 15.66 20.77 -1.09
CA GLY A 107 15.02 22.03 -0.76
C GLY A 107 13.97 21.88 0.34
N LEU A 108 13.02 20.94 0.18
CA LEU A 108 12.00 20.64 1.18
C LEU A 108 12.63 20.18 2.49
N SER A 109 13.61 19.28 2.44
CA SER A 109 14.30 18.80 3.64
C SER A 109 15.00 19.91 4.41
N GLN A 110 15.47 20.97 3.73
CA GLN A 110 16.09 22.15 4.37
C GLN A 110 15.06 23.17 4.87
N LEU A 111 13.93 23.33 4.20
CA LEU A 111 12.90 24.33 4.51
C LEU A 111 11.88 23.84 5.56
N LEU A 112 11.47 22.58 5.50
CA LEU A 112 10.42 21.99 6.33
C LEU A 112 10.96 21.46 7.66
N LYS A 113 11.61 22.34 8.44
CA LYS A 113 12.27 21.98 9.71
C LYS A 113 11.38 22.05 10.95
N ASN A 114 10.18 22.61 10.82
CA ASN A 114 9.24 22.79 11.93
C ASN A 114 7.80 22.81 11.44
N SER A 115 6.86 22.59 12.36
CA SER A 115 5.44 22.47 12.04
C SER A 115 4.85 23.72 11.35
N ASN A 116 5.35 24.92 11.65
CA ASN A 116 4.86 26.14 11.00
C ASN A 116 5.23 26.18 9.51
N ALA A 117 6.48 25.80 9.18
CA ALA A 117 6.93 25.70 7.80
C ALA A 117 6.17 24.61 7.03
N VAL A 118 5.91 23.47 7.68
CA VAL A 118 5.10 22.39 7.12
C VAL A 118 3.67 22.84 6.85
N ASN A 119 3.02 23.47 7.83
CA ASN A 119 1.64 23.96 7.67
C ASN A 119 1.54 24.99 6.54
N LYS A 120 2.47 25.94 6.47
CA LYS A 120 2.51 26.90 5.37
C LYS A 120 2.64 26.22 4.00
N PHE A 121 3.52 25.24 3.89
CA PHE A 121 3.68 24.47 2.64
C PHE A 121 2.40 23.73 2.24
N ILE A 122 1.68 23.15 3.21
CA ILE A 122 0.38 22.51 2.99
C ILE A 122 -0.66 23.53 2.53
N ASP A 123 -0.73 24.70 3.20
CA ASP A 123 -1.69 25.77 2.90
C ASP A 123 -1.43 26.41 1.52
N ASP A 124 -0.18 26.46 1.08
CA ASP A 124 0.21 26.96 -0.24
C ASP A 124 -0.23 26.00 -1.38
N ALA A 125 -0.74 24.81 -1.05
CA ALA A 125 -1.30 23.80 -1.95
C ALA A 125 -0.41 23.46 -3.16
N SER A 126 0.91 23.53 -2.98
CA SER A 126 1.88 23.15 -4.01
C SER A 126 2.01 21.64 -4.11
N ASP A 127 2.08 21.15 -5.34
CA ASP A 127 2.38 19.75 -5.64
C ASP A 127 3.90 19.46 -5.68
N ASP A 128 4.73 20.48 -5.52
CA ASP A 128 6.19 20.35 -5.60
C ASP A 128 6.73 19.44 -4.49
N GLY A 129 7.38 18.34 -4.87
CA GLY A 129 7.99 17.40 -3.93
C GLY A 129 7.00 16.44 -3.26
N ILE A 130 5.75 16.42 -3.74
CA ILE A 130 4.76 15.40 -3.38
C ILE A 130 4.31 14.56 -4.59
N ASN A 131 4.99 14.66 -5.74
CA ASN A 131 4.60 13.89 -6.92
C ASN A 131 4.83 12.38 -6.73
N ARG A 132 5.79 11.99 -5.88
CA ARG A 132 6.10 10.59 -5.57
C ARG A 132 4.97 9.80 -4.91
N ILE A 133 4.04 10.46 -4.21
CA ILE A 133 2.88 9.80 -3.58
C ILE A 133 1.64 9.80 -4.49
N LYS A 134 1.61 10.63 -5.54
CA LYS A 134 0.45 10.75 -6.44
C LYS A 134 -0.03 9.42 -7.03
N PRO A 135 0.84 8.50 -7.48
CA PRO A 135 0.39 7.20 -7.98
C PRO A 135 -0.41 6.41 -6.94
N PHE A 136 0.06 6.38 -5.69
CA PHE A 136 -0.68 5.76 -4.59
C PHE A 136 -2.00 6.49 -4.32
N LYS A 137 -2.03 7.83 -4.37
CA LYS A 137 -3.27 8.61 -4.13
C LYS A 137 -4.31 8.45 -5.24
N ILE A 138 -3.88 8.29 -6.48
CA ILE A 138 -4.75 7.94 -7.59
C ILE A 138 -5.32 6.54 -7.35
N PHE A 139 -4.46 5.57 -7.07
CA PHE A 139 -4.86 4.21 -6.72
C PHE A 139 -5.83 4.16 -5.52
N GLU A 140 -5.57 4.89 -4.45
CA GLU A 140 -6.43 4.97 -3.26
C GLU A 140 -7.81 5.52 -3.63
N LYS A 141 -7.87 6.53 -4.50
CA LYS A 141 -9.13 7.16 -4.93
C LYS A 141 -9.93 6.28 -5.89
N GLU A 142 -9.26 5.61 -6.82
CA GLU A 142 -9.88 4.74 -7.85
C GLU A 142 -10.22 3.36 -7.29
N GLY A 143 -9.33 2.81 -6.46
CA GLY A 143 -9.45 1.54 -5.75
C GLY A 143 -10.17 1.64 -4.41
N SER A 144 -10.64 2.82 -4.01
CA SER A 144 -11.68 2.97 -2.99
C SER A 144 -12.87 2.16 -3.47
N PHE A 145 -12.99 0.93 -2.97
CA PHE A 145 -14.03 -0.03 -3.28
C PHE A 145 -15.37 0.70 -3.37
N SER A 146 -15.77 1.02 -4.60
CA SER A 146 -16.87 1.91 -4.87
C SER A 146 -18.10 1.33 -4.18
N SER A 147 -18.59 2.08 -3.20
CA SER A 147 -19.83 1.81 -2.47
C SER A 147 -21.02 1.92 -3.40
#